data_AF-A0A1I5BRE6-F1
#
_entry.id   AF-A0A1I5BRE6-F1
#
_cell.length_a   1.000
_cell.length_b   1.000
_cell.length_c   1.000
_cell.angle_alpha   90.00
_cell.angle_beta   90.00
_cell.angle_gamma   90.00
#
_symmetry.space_group_name_H-M   'P 1'
#
loop_
_entity.id
_entity.type
_entity.pdbx_description
1 polymer ?
#
loop_
_entity_poly.entity_id
_entity_poly.type
_entity_poly.pdbx_seq_one_letter_code
_entity_poly.pdbx_strand_id
1 'polypeptide(L)'
;MATGPSIIGTVRRRSGTPVPAATVTVTDLDGRQHGRSETGPDGDYAVGLGTGGTYLVVVRAEGSGPDAGLVPVRDTPARHDVVTTGGGTVEGVLTDGTGAGVPGASITLIDPLGDVVASGPTGPGGRFRLETPGTGPHTLTVTAPRHQPVARTVTTGPPGTPIEVRLPAPAGLTGVARTSDGSPVAGAQIVLSDAGGHTIATTTTGPDGRYELWDLPPGQHSLTASGHAPVVAAVQVDQGATTPVQVHFPDPAGTTRENAHE
;
A
#
# COMPACT_ATOMS: atom_id res chain seq x y z
N MET A 1 15.79 37.67 26.97
CA MET A 1 15.53 36.83 28.16
C MET A 1 14.11 37.13 28.61
N ALA A 2 13.19 36.16 28.59
CA ALA A 2 11.83 36.39 29.06
C ALA A 2 11.84 36.65 30.57
N THR A 3 11.58 37.89 30.98
CA THR A 3 11.43 38.32 32.37
C THR A 3 9.97 38.14 32.77
N GLY A 4 9.57 36.91 33.11
CA GLY A 4 8.22 36.58 33.56
C GLY A 4 7.93 35.06 33.51
N PRO A 5 6.76 34.62 34.01
CA PRO A 5 6.29 33.26 33.87
C PRO A 5 6.34 32.82 32.41
N SER A 6 7.01 31.71 32.14
CA SER A 6 7.11 31.17 30.78
C SER A 6 7.45 29.69 30.83
N ILE A 7 7.18 28.99 29.73
CA ILE A 7 7.65 27.63 29.52
C ILE A 7 8.65 27.68 28.38
N ILE A 8 9.86 27.19 28.63
CA ILE A 8 10.93 27.07 27.66
C ILE A 8 11.36 25.61 27.55
N GLY A 9 11.91 25.21 26.42
CA GLY A 9 12.41 23.85 26.29
C GLY A 9 12.91 23.53 24.90
N THR A 10 13.21 22.26 24.69
CA THR A 10 13.55 21.71 23.38
C THR A 10 12.65 20.53 23.04
N VAL A 11 12.34 20.37 21.75
CA VAL A 11 11.66 19.21 21.20
C VAL A 11 12.67 18.45 20.33
N ARG A 12 12.93 17.20 20.71
CA ARG A 12 13.87 16.31 20.01
C ARG A 12 13.23 14.96 19.74
N ARG A 13 13.68 14.27 18.69
CA ARG A 13 13.37 12.85 18.49
C ARG A 13 14.17 12.00 19.48
N ARG A 14 13.77 10.74 19.70
CA ARG A 14 14.61 9.77 20.47
C ARG A 14 16.05 9.65 19.94
N SER A 15 16.26 9.88 18.64
CA SER A 15 17.60 9.91 18.02
C SER A 15 18.47 11.09 18.48
N GLY A 16 17.91 12.06 19.20
CA GLY A 16 18.56 13.31 19.60
C GLY A 16 18.44 14.44 18.57
N THR A 17 17.90 14.16 17.37
CA THR A 17 17.68 15.15 16.31
C THR A 17 16.66 16.21 16.76
N PRO A 18 16.93 17.52 16.59
CA PRO A 18 15.96 18.56 16.88
C PRO A 18 14.75 18.47 15.94
N VAL A 19 13.57 18.84 16.46
CA VAL A 19 12.32 18.87 15.69
C VAL A 19 11.91 20.32 15.48
N PRO A 20 12.20 20.93 14.31
CA PRO A 20 11.71 22.26 13.98
C PRO A 20 10.23 22.24 13.60
N ALA A 21 9.58 23.41 13.68
CA ALA A 21 8.18 23.62 13.30
C ALA A 21 7.16 22.73 14.04
N ALA A 22 7.52 22.15 15.18
CA ALA A 22 6.55 21.52 16.07
C ALA A 22 5.71 22.60 16.74
N THR A 23 4.39 22.44 16.71
CA THR A 23 3.48 23.35 17.42
C THR A 23 3.48 22.98 18.91
N VAL A 24 3.80 23.96 19.75
CA VAL A 24 3.66 23.88 21.21
C VAL A 24 2.47 24.72 21.63
N THR A 25 1.46 24.11 22.23
CA THR A 25 0.28 24.79 22.76
C THR A 25 0.25 24.65 24.27
N VAL A 26 -0.01 25.76 24.98
CA VAL A 26 -0.11 25.78 26.44
C VAL A 26 -1.52 26.18 26.83
N THR A 27 -2.21 25.30 27.56
CA THR A 27 -3.55 25.54 28.10
C THR A 27 -3.56 25.42 29.62
N ASP A 28 -4.56 26.00 30.28
CA ASP A 28 -4.88 25.60 31.66
C ASP A 28 -5.66 24.28 31.67
N LEU A 29 -5.98 23.81 32.88
CA LEU A 29 -6.72 22.56 33.11
C LEU A 29 -8.19 22.65 32.68
N ASP A 30 -8.73 23.87 32.54
CA ASP A 30 -10.07 24.12 32.00
C ASP A 30 -10.08 24.14 30.45
N GLY A 31 -8.91 23.91 29.83
CA GLY A 31 -8.73 23.84 28.37
C GLY A 31 -8.59 25.20 27.68
N ARG A 32 -8.51 26.30 28.43
CA ARG A 32 -8.30 27.63 27.85
C ARG A 32 -6.84 27.79 27.43
N GLN A 33 -6.62 28.16 26.17
CA GLN A 33 -5.28 28.42 25.65
C GLN A 33 -4.71 29.73 26.22
N HIS A 34 -3.47 29.67 26.72
CA HIS A 34 -2.72 30.82 27.20
C HIS A 34 -1.62 31.25 26.23
N GLY A 35 -1.09 30.32 25.45
CA GLY A 35 -0.06 30.62 24.47
C GLY A 35 0.16 29.49 23.47
N ARG A 36 0.80 29.85 22.36
CA ARG A 36 1.21 28.92 21.31
C ARG A 36 2.52 29.42 20.69
N SER A 37 3.44 28.51 20.42
CA SER A 37 4.68 28.78 19.68
C SER A 37 4.98 27.64 18.72
N GLU A 38 5.92 27.87 17.80
CA GLU A 38 6.54 26.82 16.99
C GLU A 38 8.01 26.68 17.38
N THR A 39 8.54 25.47 17.32
CA THR A 39 9.95 25.22 17.61
C THR A 39 10.86 25.76 16.51
N GLY A 40 12.01 26.32 16.91
CA GLY A 40 13.05 26.79 16.01
C GLY A 40 13.85 25.66 15.33
N PRO A 41 14.84 26.01 14.47
CA PRO A 41 15.71 25.04 13.79
C PRO A 41 16.42 24.05 14.72
N ASP A 42 16.78 24.50 15.93
CA ASP A 42 17.44 23.69 16.95
C ASP A 42 16.46 22.96 17.89
N GLY A 43 15.16 23.01 17.56
CA GLY A 43 14.08 22.41 18.31
C GLY A 43 13.70 23.19 19.57
N ASP A 44 14.28 24.36 19.80
CA ASP A 44 13.99 25.20 20.96
C ASP A 44 12.64 25.91 20.83
N TYR A 45 11.99 26.16 21.97
CA TYR A 45 10.75 26.93 22.02
C TYR A 45 10.65 27.74 23.31
N ALA A 46 9.81 28.78 23.28
CA ALA A 46 9.45 29.58 24.44
C ALA A 46 8.00 30.07 24.31
N VAL A 47 7.20 29.85 25.35
CA VAL A 47 5.83 30.35 25.49
C VAL A 47 5.75 31.22 26.74
N GLY A 48 5.52 32.52 26.57
CA GLY A 48 5.27 33.45 27.67
C GLY A 48 3.88 33.24 28.28
N LEU A 49 3.77 33.39 29.59
CA LEU A 49 2.54 33.20 30.35
C LEU A 49 2.25 34.44 31.21
N GLY A 50 0.96 34.73 31.41
CA GLY A 50 0.53 35.88 32.20
C GLY A 50 0.73 35.70 33.71
N THR A 51 0.62 34.46 34.21
CA THR A 51 0.70 34.14 35.64
C THR A 51 1.37 32.77 35.86
N GLY A 52 1.88 32.54 37.07
CA GLY A 52 2.20 31.18 37.52
C GLY A 52 0.95 30.30 37.61
N GLY A 53 1.16 28.98 37.65
CA GLY A 53 0.09 27.98 37.67
C GLY A 53 0.56 26.64 37.10
N THR A 54 -0.32 25.65 37.13
CA THR A 54 -0.08 24.37 36.43
C THR A 54 -0.76 24.44 35.07
N TYR A 55 0.03 24.21 34.02
CA TYR A 55 -0.44 24.27 32.65
C TYR A 55 -0.30 22.91 31.96
N LEU A 56 -1.22 22.58 31.07
CA LEU A 56 -1.08 21.48 30.13
C LEU A 56 -0.31 21.98 28.91
N VAL A 57 0.84 21.37 28.64
CA VAL A 57 1.64 21.60 27.44
C VAL A 57 1.36 20.47 26.48
N VAL A 58 0.92 20.80 25.27
CA VAL A 58 0.69 19.85 24.18
C VAL A 58 1.65 20.18 23.05
N VAL A 59 2.53 19.24 22.72
CA VAL A 59 3.47 19.34 21.61
C VAL A 59 3.00 18.45 20.48
N ARG A 60 2.80 19.03 19.30
CA ARG A 60 2.47 18.31 18.08
C ARG A 60 3.58 18.51 17.07
N ALA A 61 4.23 17.41 16.70
CA ALA A 61 5.21 17.35 15.63
C ALA A 61 4.66 16.56 14.45
N GLU A 62 5.06 16.92 13.24
CA GLU A 62 4.73 16.14 12.04
C GLU A 62 5.31 14.72 12.14
N GLY A 63 4.52 13.74 11.71
CA GLY A 63 4.92 12.33 11.80
C GLY A 63 5.12 11.83 13.23
N SER A 64 4.49 12.45 14.23
CA SER A 64 4.46 12.00 15.64
C SER A 64 3.06 12.20 16.22
N GLY A 65 2.67 11.35 17.17
CA GLY A 65 1.51 11.63 18.02
C GLY A 65 1.72 12.89 18.88
N PRO A 66 0.65 13.52 19.40
CA PRO A 66 0.79 14.62 20.34
C PRO A 66 1.42 14.11 21.65
N ASP A 67 2.42 14.83 22.14
CA ASP A 67 2.95 14.67 23.49
C ASP A 67 2.23 15.67 24.42
N ALA A 68 1.87 15.25 25.63
CA ALA A 68 1.14 16.08 26.56
C ALA A 68 1.68 15.92 27.99
N GLY A 69 1.98 17.05 28.66
CA GLY A 69 2.53 17.05 30.01
C GLY A 69 2.02 18.22 30.85
N LEU A 70 1.84 17.99 32.15
CA LEU A 70 1.54 19.05 33.11
C LEU A 70 2.83 19.70 33.59
N VAL A 71 2.93 21.02 33.42
CA VAL A 71 4.11 21.81 33.77
C VAL A 71 3.73 22.85 34.83
N PRO A 72 4.30 22.75 36.05
CA PRO A 72 4.14 23.79 37.06
C PRO A 72 5.05 24.98 36.74
N VAL A 73 4.45 26.16 36.59
CA VAL A 73 5.14 27.42 36.29
C VAL A 73 5.01 28.37 37.48
N ARG A 74 6.11 29.02 37.84
CA ARG A 74 6.17 30.04 38.89
C ARG A 74 6.47 31.41 38.25
N ASP A 75 7.02 32.33 39.01
CA ASP A 75 7.38 33.68 38.53
C ASP A 75 8.61 33.68 37.60
N THR A 76 9.29 32.54 37.47
CA THR A 76 10.44 32.34 36.59
C THR A 76 10.13 31.32 35.48
N PRO A 77 10.87 31.35 34.35
CA PRO A 77 10.75 30.34 33.30
C PRO A 77 10.86 28.90 33.84
N ALA A 78 9.93 28.05 33.45
CA ALA A 78 9.97 26.61 33.70
C ALA A 78 10.52 25.89 32.47
N ARG A 79 11.39 24.88 32.69
CA ARG A 79 11.98 24.10 31.60
C ARG A 79 11.20 22.80 31.39
N HIS A 80 10.79 22.54 30.14
CA HIS A 80 10.10 21.31 29.75
C HIS A 80 10.65 20.81 28.40
N ASP A 81 11.55 19.83 28.45
CA ASP A 81 12.02 19.17 27.22
C ASP A 81 11.10 18.02 26.84
N VAL A 82 10.84 17.89 25.54
CA VAL A 82 10.01 16.83 24.97
C VAL A 82 10.87 15.96 24.07
N VAL A 83 10.79 14.64 24.29
CA VAL A 83 11.38 13.64 23.40
C VAL A 83 10.24 12.95 22.66
N THR A 84 9.99 13.35 21.41
CA THR A 84 8.93 12.77 20.58
C THR A 84 9.29 11.35 20.18
N THR A 85 8.29 10.45 20.19
CA THR A 85 8.44 9.06 19.75
C THR A 85 8.47 8.87 18.23
N GLY A 86 8.18 9.89 17.43
CA GLY A 86 8.31 9.82 15.97
C GLY A 86 9.74 9.89 15.44
N GLY A 87 9.92 9.36 14.24
CA GLY A 87 11.23 9.34 13.55
C GLY A 87 11.64 8.00 12.98
N GLY A 88 10.72 7.04 12.87
CA GLY A 88 10.96 5.89 12.01
C GLY A 88 10.86 6.33 10.55
N THR A 89 11.71 5.77 9.70
CA THR A 89 11.63 5.91 8.26
C THR A 89 11.76 4.51 7.68
N VAL A 90 11.02 4.25 6.61
CA VAL A 90 11.32 3.16 5.69
C VAL A 90 11.54 3.75 4.30
N GLU A 91 12.64 3.36 3.68
CA GLU A 91 13.00 3.72 2.33
C GLU A 91 13.21 2.44 1.54
N GLY A 92 12.86 2.44 0.26
CA GLY A 92 13.02 1.25 -0.54
C GLY A 92 12.77 1.45 -2.01
N VAL A 93 12.88 0.34 -2.74
CA VAL A 93 12.58 0.25 -4.16
C VAL A 93 11.61 -0.91 -4.36
N LEU A 94 10.54 -0.63 -5.10
CA LEU A 94 9.57 -1.61 -5.55
C LEU A 94 9.89 -2.06 -6.97
N THR A 95 10.11 -3.35 -7.18
CA THR A 95 10.35 -3.95 -8.49
C THR A 95 9.31 -5.01 -8.84
N ASP A 96 9.17 -5.33 -10.12
CA ASP A 96 8.35 -6.43 -10.60
C ASP A 96 9.16 -7.73 -10.80
N GLY A 97 8.50 -8.74 -11.38
CA GLY A 97 9.13 -10.02 -11.74
C GLY A 97 10.33 -9.90 -12.69
N THR A 98 10.43 -8.83 -13.49
CA THR A 98 11.54 -8.60 -14.42
C THR A 98 12.69 -7.82 -13.80
N GLY A 99 12.49 -7.27 -12.60
CA GLY A 99 13.43 -6.35 -11.95
C GLY A 99 13.20 -4.88 -12.33
N ALA A 100 12.19 -4.57 -13.15
CA ALA A 100 11.83 -3.20 -13.47
C ALA A 100 11.16 -2.52 -12.27
N GLY A 101 11.50 -1.26 -12.01
CA GLY A 101 10.88 -0.47 -10.95
C GLY A 101 9.41 -0.18 -11.25
N VAL A 102 8.53 -0.32 -10.26
CA VAL A 102 7.07 -0.15 -10.41
C VAL A 102 6.64 1.21 -9.82
N PRO A 103 6.48 2.27 -10.64
CA PRO A 103 5.97 3.56 -10.18
C PRO A 103 4.44 3.55 -9.99
N GLY A 104 3.94 4.43 -9.13
CA GLY A 104 2.50 4.63 -8.90
C GLY A 104 1.81 3.52 -8.10
N ALA A 105 2.56 2.58 -7.53
CA ALA A 105 2.01 1.60 -6.61
C ALA A 105 1.68 2.27 -5.27
N SER A 106 0.60 1.85 -4.63
CA SER A 106 0.22 2.30 -3.28
C SER A 106 0.97 1.51 -2.23
N ILE A 107 1.66 2.20 -1.32
CA ILE A 107 2.35 1.60 -0.17
C ILE A 107 1.71 2.12 1.10
N THR A 108 1.43 1.21 2.03
CA THR A 108 0.87 1.52 3.35
C THR A 108 1.66 0.80 4.44
N LEU A 109 1.89 1.48 5.56
CA LEU A 109 2.43 0.89 6.79
C LEU A 109 1.32 0.79 7.83
N ILE A 110 1.18 -0.40 8.39
CA ILE A 110 0.20 -0.75 9.42
C ILE A 110 0.96 -1.14 10.68
N ASP A 111 0.61 -0.57 11.82
CA ASP A 111 1.23 -0.91 13.10
C ASP A 111 0.69 -2.24 13.67
N PRO A 112 1.25 -2.77 14.79
CA PRO A 112 0.76 -4.01 15.40
C PRO A 112 -0.67 -3.94 15.95
N LEU A 113 -1.25 -2.75 16.12
CA LEU A 113 -2.64 -2.55 16.56
C LEU A 113 -3.61 -2.58 15.37
N GLY A 114 -3.09 -2.55 14.13
CA GLY A 114 -3.88 -2.57 12.90
C GLY A 114 -4.13 -1.17 12.33
N ASP A 115 -3.55 -0.12 12.91
CA ASP A 115 -3.74 1.24 12.47
C ASP A 115 -2.79 1.57 11.31
N VAL A 116 -3.32 2.28 10.30
CA VAL A 116 -2.51 2.81 9.21
C VAL A 116 -1.74 4.03 9.71
N VAL A 117 -0.42 3.92 9.82
CA VAL A 117 0.43 4.96 10.39
C VAL A 117 1.20 5.78 9.34
N ALA A 118 1.33 5.27 8.12
CA ALA A 118 1.88 6.00 6.98
C ALA A 118 1.41 5.40 5.65
N SER A 119 1.31 6.22 4.61
CA SER A 119 1.07 5.74 3.24
C SER A 119 1.64 6.71 2.20
N GLY A 120 1.86 6.20 0.99
CA GLY A 120 2.33 7.00 -0.13
C GLY A 120 2.54 6.20 -1.40
N PRO A 121 2.62 6.86 -2.56
CA PRO A 121 2.90 6.19 -3.82
C PRO A 121 4.39 5.89 -3.99
N THR A 122 4.72 4.83 -4.72
CA THR A 122 6.06 4.71 -5.33
C THR A 122 6.22 5.75 -6.43
N GLY A 123 7.40 6.37 -6.54
CA GLY A 123 7.70 7.27 -7.64
C GLY A 123 8.40 6.57 -8.83
N PRO A 124 8.89 7.34 -9.82
CA PRO A 124 9.87 6.88 -10.83
C PRO A 124 10.89 5.84 -10.34
N GLY A 125 11.14 4.80 -11.12
CA GLY A 125 12.07 3.73 -10.76
C GLY A 125 11.64 2.88 -9.55
N GLY A 126 10.40 3.01 -9.05
CA GLY A 126 9.87 2.23 -7.94
C GLY A 126 10.29 2.71 -6.55
N ARG A 127 11.07 3.79 -6.43
CA ARG A 127 11.54 4.29 -5.12
C ARG A 127 10.40 4.81 -4.25
N PHE A 128 10.49 4.60 -2.95
CA PHE A 128 9.56 5.12 -1.96
C PHE A 128 10.27 5.49 -0.65
N ARG A 129 9.64 6.39 0.10
CA ARG A 129 10.05 6.81 1.44
C ARG A 129 8.81 7.12 2.26
N LEU A 130 8.64 6.47 3.40
CA LEU A 130 7.56 6.73 4.35
C LEU A 130 8.14 7.05 5.72
N GLU A 131 7.59 8.07 6.37
CA GLU A 131 7.93 8.45 7.74
C GLU A 131 6.87 7.91 8.70
N THR A 132 7.29 7.42 9.88
CA THR A 132 6.39 6.81 10.86
C THR A 132 6.46 7.48 12.24
N PRO A 133 5.32 7.50 12.98
CA PRO A 133 5.21 7.96 14.37
C PRO A 133 6.04 7.19 15.40
N GLY A 134 6.68 6.09 15.02
CA GLY A 134 7.55 5.31 15.87
C GLY A 134 8.50 4.42 15.08
N THR A 135 9.53 3.93 15.77
CA THR A 135 10.40 2.85 15.28
C THR A 135 9.88 1.50 15.74
N GLY A 136 10.11 0.45 14.97
CA GLY A 136 9.72 -0.91 15.34
C GLY A 136 9.07 -1.68 14.20
N PRO A 137 8.57 -2.89 14.46
CA PRO A 137 7.93 -3.72 13.44
C PRO A 137 6.62 -3.10 12.98
N HIS A 138 6.43 -3.04 11.66
CA HIS A 138 5.21 -2.63 10.97
C HIS A 138 4.94 -3.61 9.83
N THR A 139 3.68 -3.73 9.42
CA THR A 139 3.30 -4.43 8.19
C THR A 139 3.28 -3.45 7.03
N LEU A 140 4.20 -3.63 6.08
CA LEU A 140 4.19 -2.93 4.79
C LEU A 140 3.25 -3.67 3.84
N THR A 141 2.20 -3.00 3.37
CA THR A 141 1.36 -3.51 2.29
C THR A 141 1.61 -2.72 1.02
N VAL A 142 1.69 -3.41 -0.12
CA VAL A 142 1.91 -2.83 -1.43
C VAL A 142 0.86 -3.33 -2.40
N THR A 143 0.23 -2.41 -3.13
CA THR A 143 -0.76 -2.72 -4.17
C THR A 143 -0.41 -1.96 -5.44
N ALA A 144 -0.44 -2.65 -6.59
CA ALA A 144 -0.22 -2.05 -7.89
C ALA A 144 -1.21 -2.63 -8.92
N PRO A 145 -1.58 -1.88 -9.97
CA PRO A 145 -2.44 -2.41 -11.04
C PRO A 145 -1.86 -3.68 -11.66
N ARG A 146 -2.70 -4.69 -11.88
CA ARG A 146 -2.32 -5.99 -12.46
C ARG A 146 -1.20 -6.70 -11.69
N HIS A 147 -1.13 -6.52 -10.38
CA HIS A 147 -0.23 -7.27 -9.51
C HIS A 147 -0.97 -7.69 -8.25
N GLN A 148 -0.65 -8.88 -7.74
CA GLN A 148 -1.18 -9.32 -6.46
C GLN A 148 -0.63 -8.44 -5.33
N PRO A 149 -1.46 -8.06 -4.33
CA PRO A 149 -0.97 -7.33 -3.17
C PRO A 149 0.10 -8.11 -2.42
N VAL A 150 1.13 -7.41 -1.96
CA VAL A 150 2.19 -7.97 -1.13
C VAL A 150 2.09 -7.38 0.27
N ALA A 151 2.16 -8.22 1.29
CA ALA A 151 2.29 -7.82 2.68
C ALA A 151 3.60 -8.37 3.26
N ARG A 152 4.38 -7.51 3.94
CA ARG A 152 5.65 -7.91 4.55
C ARG A 152 5.90 -7.14 5.85
N THR A 153 6.39 -7.83 6.87
CA THR A 153 6.89 -7.17 8.08
C THR A 153 8.20 -6.44 7.78
N VAL A 154 8.26 -5.16 8.16
CA VAL A 154 9.46 -4.31 8.06
C VAL A 154 9.71 -3.63 9.39
N THR A 155 10.96 -3.34 9.73
CA THR A 155 11.30 -2.59 10.93
C THR A 155 11.63 -1.16 10.54
N THR A 156 10.86 -0.19 11.04
CA THR A 156 11.16 1.23 10.86
C THR A 156 12.19 1.69 11.88
N GLY A 157 13.10 2.55 11.45
CA GLY A 157 14.21 3.05 12.26
C GLY A 157 14.73 4.39 11.72
N PRO A 158 15.89 4.88 12.18
CA PRO A 158 16.57 5.98 11.51
C PRO A 158 16.78 5.68 10.01
N PRO A 159 16.96 6.70 9.14
CA PRO A 159 17.30 6.49 7.74
C PRO A 159 18.47 5.49 7.61
N GLY A 160 18.32 4.51 6.72
CA GLY A 160 19.23 3.38 6.62
C GLY A 160 19.21 2.78 5.22
N THR A 161 19.74 1.56 5.10
CA THR A 161 19.79 0.85 3.81
C THR A 161 18.38 0.67 3.24
N PRO A 162 18.12 1.09 1.98
CA PRO A 162 16.84 0.89 1.35
C PRO A 162 16.45 -0.59 1.28
N ILE A 163 15.19 -0.88 1.58
CA ILE A 163 14.64 -2.24 1.42
C ILE A 163 14.24 -2.48 -0.03
N GLU A 164 14.46 -3.70 -0.51
CA GLU A 164 13.91 -4.14 -1.78
C GLU A 164 12.57 -4.81 -1.53
N VAL A 165 11.55 -4.43 -2.29
CA VAL A 165 10.24 -5.10 -2.33
C VAL A 165 10.03 -5.56 -3.76
N ARG A 166 9.71 -6.84 -3.95
CA ARG A 166 9.41 -7.39 -5.27
C ARG A 166 7.96 -7.82 -5.33
N LEU A 167 7.21 -7.26 -6.28
CA LEU A 167 5.89 -7.77 -6.62
C LEU A 167 6.06 -9.07 -7.40
N PRO A 168 5.37 -10.15 -7.01
CA PRO A 168 5.21 -11.31 -7.86
C PRO A 168 4.65 -10.86 -9.22
N ALA A 169 5.15 -11.44 -10.30
CA ALA A 169 4.52 -11.24 -11.59
C ALA A 169 3.04 -11.68 -11.52
N PRO A 170 2.13 -11.01 -12.23
CA PRO A 170 0.76 -11.48 -12.32
C PRO A 170 0.73 -12.87 -12.96
N ALA A 171 0.04 -13.79 -12.30
CA ALA A 171 -0.34 -15.04 -12.95
C ALA A 171 -1.52 -14.77 -13.89
N GLY A 172 -1.49 -15.37 -15.07
CA GLY A 172 -2.45 -15.10 -16.12
C GLY A 172 -2.57 -16.23 -17.13
N LEU A 173 -3.61 -16.16 -17.96
CA LEU A 173 -3.79 -17.03 -19.12
C LEU A 173 -3.88 -16.18 -20.36
N THR A 174 -3.19 -16.59 -21.42
CA THR A 174 -3.34 -15.99 -22.76
C THR A 174 -3.59 -17.09 -23.76
N GLY A 175 -4.28 -16.77 -24.85
CA GLY A 175 -4.65 -17.80 -25.80
C GLY A 175 -5.28 -17.27 -27.08
N VAL A 176 -5.54 -18.19 -28.00
CA VAL A 176 -6.37 -17.96 -29.17
C VAL A 176 -7.48 -19.01 -29.17
N ALA A 177 -8.71 -18.57 -29.37
CA ALA A 177 -9.82 -19.46 -29.66
C ALA A 177 -9.93 -19.68 -31.17
N ARG A 178 -9.99 -20.94 -31.59
CA ARG A 178 -10.11 -21.35 -32.98
C ARG A 178 -11.18 -22.42 -33.15
N THR A 179 -11.78 -22.49 -34.32
CA THR A 179 -12.57 -23.65 -34.79
C THR A 179 -11.65 -24.79 -35.22
N SER A 180 -12.22 -25.95 -35.54
CA SER A 180 -11.48 -27.16 -35.92
C SER A 180 -10.67 -26.99 -37.22
N ASP A 181 -11.12 -26.10 -38.10
CA ASP A 181 -10.44 -25.70 -39.34
C ASP A 181 -9.30 -24.68 -39.11
N GLY A 182 -9.10 -24.22 -37.88
CA GLY A 182 -8.10 -23.23 -37.50
C GLY A 182 -8.54 -21.77 -37.63
N SER A 183 -9.77 -21.49 -38.06
CA SER A 183 -10.29 -20.12 -38.16
C SER A 183 -10.43 -19.50 -36.75
N PRO A 184 -10.05 -18.22 -36.53
CA PRO A 184 -10.18 -17.58 -35.24
C PRO A 184 -11.66 -17.33 -34.87
N VAL A 185 -12.00 -17.50 -33.60
CA VAL A 185 -13.36 -17.27 -33.09
C VAL A 185 -13.41 -15.98 -32.30
N ALA A 186 -14.01 -14.94 -32.88
CA ALA A 186 -14.26 -13.66 -32.22
C ALA A 186 -15.55 -13.69 -31.40
N GLY A 187 -15.59 -12.95 -30.29
CA GLY A 187 -16.80 -12.83 -29.46
C GLY A 187 -17.12 -14.06 -28.60
N ALA A 188 -16.23 -15.06 -28.54
CA ALA A 188 -16.38 -16.19 -27.63
C ALA A 188 -16.16 -15.74 -26.19
N GLN A 189 -17.02 -16.18 -25.28
CA GLN A 189 -16.89 -15.91 -23.86
C GLN A 189 -15.98 -16.96 -23.23
N ILE A 190 -14.91 -16.49 -22.58
CA ILE A 190 -13.93 -17.31 -21.87
C ILE A 190 -14.12 -17.09 -20.38
N VAL A 191 -14.40 -18.16 -19.64
CA VAL A 191 -14.68 -18.15 -18.20
C VAL A 191 -13.68 -19.07 -17.50
N LEU A 192 -12.98 -18.56 -16.50
CA LEU A 192 -12.16 -19.37 -15.60
C LEU A 192 -12.92 -19.57 -14.29
N SER A 193 -12.98 -20.81 -13.81
CA SER A 193 -13.64 -21.17 -12.56
C SER A 193 -12.77 -22.04 -11.67
N ASP A 194 -13.01 -21.96 -10.35
CA ASP A 194 -12.39 -22.82 -9.35
C ASP A 194 -12.98 -24.25 -9.34
N ALA A 195 -12.45 -25.11 -8.47
CA ALA A 195 -12.94 -26.48 -8.29
C ALA A 195 -14.40 -26.57 -7.77
N GLY A 196 -14.92 -25.50 -7.17
CA GLY A 196 -16.32 -25.38 -6.74
C GLY A 196 -17.26 -24.85 -7.83
N GLY A 197 -16.74 -24.50 -9.00
CA GLY A 197 -17.49 -23.91 -10.11
C GLY A 197 -17.69 -22.40 -9.99
N HIS A 198 -17.10 -21.73 -9.01
CA HIS A 198 -17.18 -20.27 -8.89
C HIS A 198 -16.34 -19.61 -9.96
N THR A 199 -16.91 -18.63 -10.66
CA THR A 199 -16.19 -17.83 -11.65
C THR A 199 -15.14 -16.96 -10.98
N ILE A 200 -13.88 -17.17 -11.37
CA ILE A 200 -12.72 -16.38 -10.96
C ILE A 200 -12.58 -15.17 -11.90
N ALA A 201 -12.65 -15.42 -13.21
CA ALA A 201 -12.44 -14.39 -14.21
C ALA A 201 -13.22 -14.68 -15.49
N THR A 202 -13.53 -13.64 -16.26
CA THR A 202 -14.22 -13.75 -17.54
C THR A 202 -13.66 -12.73 -18.52
N THR A 203 -13.53 -13.13 -19.78
CA THR A 203 -13.14 -12.26 -20.88
C THR A 203 -13.86 -12.67 -22.16
N THR A 204 -13.74 -11.87 -23.21
CA THR A 204 -14.29 -12.14 -24.54
C THR A 204 -13.18 -12.10 -25.57
N THR A 205 -13.17 -13.05 -26.50
CA THR A 205 -12.15 -13.11 -27.54
C THR A 205 -12.27 -11.94 -28.51
N GLY A 206 -11.12 -11.37 -28.89
CA GLY A 206 -11.03 -10.31 -29.90
C GLY A 206 -11.27 -10.80 -31.33
N PRO A 207 -11.21 -9.90 -32.33
CA PRO A 207 -11.43 -10.23 -33.75
C PRO A 207 -10.49 -11.30 -34.31
N ASP A 208 -9.29 -11.44 -33.75
CA ASP A 208 -8.30 -12.43 -34.12
C ASP A 208 -8.35 -13.70 -33.25
N GLY A 209 -9.41 -13.84 -32.44
CA GLY A 209 -9.63 -14.95 -31.52
C GLY A 209 -8.80 -14.86 -30.23
N ARG A 210 -7.96 -13.84 -30.05
CA ARG A 210 -7.11 -13.73 -28.85
C ARG A 210 -7.91 -13.41 -27.61
N TYR A 211 -7.48 -13.95 -26.48
CA TYR A 211 -7.99 -13.61 -25.16
C TYR A 211 -6.87 -13.54 -24.13
N GLU A 212 -7.12 -12.76 -23.07
CA GLU A 212 -6.21 -12.62 -21.95
C GLU A 212 -7.01 -12.55 -20.63
N LEU A 213 -6.52 -13.27 -19.62
CA LEU A 213 -7.00 -13.26 -18.25
C LEU A 213 -5.82 -12.98 -17.34
N TRP A 214 -5.99 -12.06 -16.39
CA TRP A 214 -4.94 -11.57 -15.50
C TRP A 214 -5.37 -11.70 -14.05
N ASP A 215 -4.41 -11.58 -13.13
CA ASP A 215 -4.66 -11.63 -11.67
C ASP A 215 -5.30 -12.94 -11.21
N LEU A 216 -4.80 -14.04 -11.76
CA LEU A 216 -5.35 -15.36 -11.50
C LEU A 216 -4.67 -16.00 -10.27
N PRO A 217 -5.43 -16.67 -9.38
CA PRO A 217 -4.83 -17.50 -8.34
C PRO A 217 -4.01 -18.64 -8.98
N PRO A 218 -2.79 -18.94 -8.50
CA PRO A 218 -2.05 -20.08 -9.01
C PRO A 218 -2.74 -21.40 -8.63
N GLY A 219 -2.59 -22.41 -9.48
CA GLY A 219 -3.17 -23.74 -9.27
C GLY A 219 -4.04 -24.22 -10.43
N GLN A 220 -4.73 -25.34 -10.19
CA GLN A 220 -5.57 -26.00 -11.18
C GLN A 220 -6.95 -25.35 -11.22
N HIS A 221 -7.38 -24.99 -12.42
CA HIS A 221 -8.67 -24.33 -12.68
C HIS A 221 -9.38 -24.94 -13.88
N SER A 222 -10.66 -24.63 -14.05
CA SER A 222 -11.44 -25.00 -15.21
C SER A 222 -11.64 -23.80 -16.12
N LEU A 223 -11.18 -23.90 -17.37
CA LEU A 223 -11.41 -22.92 -18.41
C LEU A 223 -12.56 -23.37 -19.29
N THR A 224 -13.64 -22.59 -19.33
CA THR A 224 -14.80 -22.81 -20.17
C THR A 224 -14.86 -21.76 -21.27
N ALA A 225 -14.96 -22.20 -22.52
CA ALA A 225 -15.17 -21.34 -23.67
C ALA A 225 -16.56 -21.58 -24.27
N SER A 226 -17.32 -20.52 -24.48
CA SER A 226 -18.68 -20.55 -25.02
C SER A 226 -18.88 -19.47 -26.10
N GLY A 227 -20.00 -19.52 -26.82
CA GLY A 227 -20.23 -18.76 -28.06
C GLY A 227 -20.18 -19.63 -29.32
N HIS A 228 -19.77 -20.90 -29.15
CA HIS A 228 -19.95 -22.05 -30.03
C HIS A 228 -20.34 -23.26 -29.13
N ALA A 229 -20.33 -24.49 -29.67
CA ALA A 229 -20.43 -25.70 -28.86
C ALA A 229 -19.41 -25.65 -27.70
N PRO A 230 -19.84 -25.65 -26.43
CA PRO A 230 -18.98 -25.28 -25.32
C PRO A 230 -17.83 -26.26 -25.13
N VAL A 231 -16.67 -25.72 -24.80
CA VAL A 231 -15.44 -26.48 -24.52
C VAL A 231 -15.01 -26.20 -23.09
N VAL A 232 -14.63 -27.27 -22.38
CA VAL A 232 -14.11 -27.19 -21.02
C VAL A 232 -12.73 -27.84 -20.99
N ALA A 233 -11.75 -27.15 -20.43
CA ALA A 233 -10.39 -27.63 -20.28
C ALA A 233 -9.88 -27.39 -18.86
N ALA A 234 -9.20 -28.38 -18.28
CA ALA A 234 -8.43 -28.17 -17.06
C ALA A 234 -7.13 -27.43 -17.42
N VAL A 235 -6.82 -26.38 -16.68
CA VAL A 235 -5.65 -25.53 -16.91
C VAL A 235 -4.89 -25.32 -15.61
N GLN A 236 -3.56 -25.40 -15.69
CA GLN A 236 -2.67 -25.03 -14.60
C GLN A 236 -2.29 -23.56 -14.79
N VAL A 237 -2.58 -22.73 -13.79
CA VAL A 237 -2.09 -21.36 -13.73
C VAL A 237 -0.82 -21.36 -12.89
N ASP A 238 0.30 -21.03 -13.54
CA ASP A 238 1.60 -20.95 -12.87
C ASP A 238 1.74 -19.63 -12.10
N GLN A 239 2.29 -19.71 -10.90
CA GLN A 239 2.55 -18.51 -10.10
C GLN A 239 3.59 -17.63 -10.81
N GLY A 240 3.29 -16.34 -10.96
CA GLY A 240 4.26 -15.41 -11.53
C GLY A 240 4.48 -15.54 -13.04
N ALA A 241 3.60 -16.25 -13.75
CA ALA A 241 3.74 -16.44 -15.19
C ALA A 241 2.40 -16.38 -15.90
N THR A 242 2.48 -16.09 -17.20
CA THR A 242 1.33 -16.16 -18.10
C THR A 242 1.38 -17.50 -18.84
N THR A 243 0.43 -18.37 -18.56
CA THR A 243 0.36 -19.70 -19.18
C THR A 243 -0.39 -19.61 -20.52
N PRO A 244 0.21 -20.03 -21.65
CA PRO A 244 -0.47 -20.05 -22.93
C PRO A 244 -1.42 -21.26 -23.00
N VAL A 245 -2.69 -21.01 -23.32
CA VAL A 245 -3.73 -22.04 -23.50
C VAL A 245 -4.45 -21.79 -24.82
N GLN A 246 -4.56 -22.79 -25.68
CA GLN A 246 -5.31 -22.67 -26.93
C GLN A 246 -6.67 -23.33 -26.78
N VAL A 247 -7.73 -22.64 -27.20
CA VAL A 247 -9.10 -23.17 -27.18
C VAL A 247 -9.45 -23.61 -28.59
N HIS A 248 -9.90 -24.86 -28.73
CA HIS A 248 -10.35 -25.40 -30.00
C HIS A 248 -11.82 -25.80 -29.87
N PHE A 249 -12.69 -25.07 -30.56
CA PHE A 249 -14.11 -25.39 -30.65
C PHE A 249 -14.32 -26.57 -31.61
N PRO A 250 -15.08 -27.61 -31.19
CA PRO A 250 -15.41 -28.71 -32.07
C PRO A 250 -16.29 -28.20 -33.21
N ASP A 251 -16.25 -28.92 -34.34
CA ASP A 251 -17.15 -28.64 -35.44
C ASP A 251 -18.60 -28.67 -34.95
N PRO A 252 -19.45 -27.75 -35.43
CA PRO A 252 -20.89 -27.89 -35.20
C PRO A 252 -21.30 -29.26 -35.74
N ALA A 253 -21.88 -30.10 -34.87
CA ALA A 253 -22.27 -31.46 -35.21
C ALA A 253 -22.91 -31.49 -36.61
N GLY A 254 -22.28 -32.23 -37.51
CA GLY A 254 -22.49 -32.10 -38.95
C GLY A 254 -23.96 -32.26 -39.36
N THR A 255 -24.35 -31.54 -40.41
CA THR A 255 -25.52 -31.96 -41.20
C THR A 255 -25.16 -33.30 -41.85
N THR A 256 -25.48 -34.40 -41.18
CA THR A 256 -25.59 -35.70 -41.84
C THR A 256 -26.55 -35.49 -43.00
N ARG A 257 -26.03 -35.49 -44.24
CA ARG A 257 -26.87 -35.73 -45.40
C ARG A 257 -27.34 -37.17 -45.28
N GLU A 258 -28.54 -37.31 -44.72
CA GLU A 258 -29.36 -38.50 -44.85
C GLU A 258 -29.56 -38.73 -46.35
N ASN A 259 -28.73 -39.60 -46.92
CA ASN A 259 -28.93 -40.08 -48.28
C ASN A 259 -30.19 -40.93 -48.27
N ALA A 260 -31.32 -40.29 -48.56
CA ALA A 260 -32.47 -40.95 -49.13
C ALA A 260 -32.11 -41.41 -50.54
N HIS A 261 -32.00 -42.71 -50.76
CA HIS A 261 -32.44 -43.31 -52.02
C HIS A 261 -32.84 -44.77 -51.84
N GLU A 262 -34.00 -45.04 -52.45
CA GLU A 262 -34.77 -46.29 -52.56
C GLU A 262 -33.97 -47.50 -53.04
#